data_AF-A0A9P9AIC4-F1
#
_entry.id   AF-A0A9P9AIC4-F1
#
_cell.length_a   1.000
_cell.length_b   1.000
_cell.length_c   1.000
_cell.angle_alpha   90.00
_cell.angle_beta   90.00
_cell.angle_gamma   90.00
#
_symmetry.space_group_name_H-M   'P 1'
#
loop_
_entity.id
_entity.type
_entity.pdbx_description
1 polymer ?
#
loop_
_entity_poly.entity_id
_entity_poly.type
_entity_poly.pdbx_seq_one_letter_code
_entity_poly.pdbx_strand_id
1 'polypeptide(L)'
;MEKLRFQHLPSTIFYQIVEYLEPLQRIKIPQAVELVGLKVSLLPEHITWKGWDLIFKNTKWLDEISRLQRTDSRLLPTLLGSKLKQVVSGKRTRSACLVLLLHDKRGIAEGLEDQLVDSLRKTEYDPKRKIAKLESGIKLYVRYAVGYDDLVMDDPGSLFQQKRKRLYTYVLYYGDCRLQKIGLNDIGGIEGRPIKRKQFVRDMCSVKLRCGDGTVSFVHFQRRGMNLELSPGREAEEGGQKVIVSWRELLAPDIEISNSDSSDSE
;
A
#
# COMPACT_ATOMS: atom_id res chain seq x y z
N MET A 1 -26.63 32.03 -18.13
CA MET A 1 -25.78 30.86 -17.81
C MET A 1 -26.54 29.61 -18.20
N GLU A 2 -26.19 29.00 -19.34
CA GLU A 2 -26.77 27.72 -19.74
C GLU A 2 -26.29 26.62 -18.79
N LYS A 3 -27.21 25.92 -18.14
CA LYS A 3 -26.89 24.71 -17.38
C LYS A 3 -26.56 23.61 -18.38
N LEU A 4 -25.29 23.28 -18.53
CA LEU A 4 -24.83 22.07 -19.22
C LEU A 4 -25.60 20.87 -18.68
N ARG A 5 -26.46 20.27 -19.52
CA ARG A 5 -27.26 19.09 -19.16
C ARG A 5 -26.38 17.85 -19.26
N PHE A 6 -25.63 17.59 -18.19
CA PHE A 6 -24.82 16.36 -18.10
C PHE A 6 -25.67 15.07 -18.10
N GLN A 7 -26.99 15.16 -17.93
CA GLN A 7 -27.96 14.05 -17.80
C GLN A 7 -27.89 12.98 -18.90
N HIS A 8 -27.29 13.28 -20.05
CA HIS A 8 -27.16 12.35 -21.17
C HIS A 8 -25.72 11.96 -21.50
N LEU A 9 -24.73 12.36 -20.69
CA LEU A 9 -23.35 11.92 -20.94
C LEU A 9 -23.23 10.41 -20.68
N PRO A 10 -22.65 9.64 -21.61
CA PRO A 10 -22.21 8.28 -21.32
C PRO A 10 -21.31 8.28 -20.08
N SER A 11 -21.48 7.29 -19.21
CA SER A 11 -20.71 7.14 -17.98
C SER A 11 -19.20 7.17 -18.25
N THR A 12 -18.74 6.59 -19.36
CA THR A 12 -17.34 6.61 -19.78
C THR A 12 -16.78 8.02 -20.01
N ILE A 13 -17.51 8.87 -20.75
CA ILE A 13 -17.10 10.26 -21.00
C ILE A 13 -17.14 11.07 -19.69
N PHE A 14 -18.14 10.83 -18.85
CA PHE A 14 -18.21 11.48 -17.54
C PHE A 14 -16.97 11.19 -16.69
N TYR A 15 -16.49 9.95 -16.66
CA TYR A 15 -15.26 9.60 -15.93
C TYR A 15 -14.01 10.23 -16.53
N GLN A 16 -13.91 10.29 -17.86
CA GLN A 16 -12.79 10.99 -18.51
C GLN A 16 -12.76 12.46 -18.09
N ILE A 17 -13.91 13.14 -18.02
CA ILE A 17 -14.00 14.52 -17.53
C ILE A 17 -13.58 14.61 -16.05
N VAL A 18 -14.02 13.67 -15.21
CA VAL A 18 -13.66 13.61 -13.79
C VAL A 18 -12.14 13.48 -13.59
N GLU A 19 -11.47 12.72 -14.45
CA GLU A 19 -10.01 12.54 -14.42
C GLU A 19 -9.25 13.85 -14.69
N TYR A 20 -9.82 14.79 -15.43
CA TYR A 20 -9.20 16.10 -15.64
C TYR A 20 -9.40 17.09 -14.47
N LEU A 21 -10.25 16.76 -13.48
CA LEU A 21 -10.48 17.62 -12.33
C LEU A 21 -9.40 17.41 -11.26
N GLU A 22 -9.07 18.47 -10.53
CA GLU A 22 -8.17 18.39 -9.37
C GLU A 22 -8.83 17.59 -8.22
N PRO A 23 -8.05 16.88 -7.38
CA PRO A 23 -8.57 16.12 -6.23
C PRO A 23 -9.62 16.84 -5.38
N LEU A 24 -9.38 18.11 -5.03
CA LEU A 24 -10.33 18.91 -4.24
C LEU A 24 -11.66 19.15 -4.96
N GLN A 25 -11.64 19.25 -6.29
CA GLN A 25 -12.84 19.42 -7.11
C GLN A 25 -13.61 18.10 -7.22
N ARG A 26 -12.90 16.97 -7.31
CA ARG A 26 -13.53 15.65 -7.41
C ARG A 26 -14.35 15.28 -6.19
N ILE A 27 -13.94 15.68 -4.98
CA ILE A 27 -14.69 15.44 -3.73
C ILE A 27 -16.16 15.90 -3.81
N LYS A 28 -16.46 16.96 -4.56
CA LYS A 28 -17.81 17.52 -4.70
C LYS A 28 -18.67 16.82 -5.76
N ILE A 29 -18.08 15.96 -6.59
CA ILE A 29 -18.77 15.31 -7.71
C ILE A 29 -19.94 14.43 -7.26
N PRO A 30 -19.86 13.61 -6.19
CA PRO A 30 -21.00 12.83 -5.75
C PRO A 30 -22.21 13.70 -5.40
N GLN A 31 -21.99 14.81 -4.69
CA GLN A 31 -23.03 15.79 -4.35
C GLN A 31 -23.57 16.48 -5.61
N ALA A 32 -22.70 16.84 -6.55
CA ALA A 32 -23.11 17.44 -7.81
C ALA A 32 -23.98 16.48 -8.63
N VAL A 33 -23.55 15.22 -8.81
CA VAL A 33 -24.28 14.17 -9.53
C VAL A 33 -25.68 13.94 -8.94
N GLU A 34 -25.77 13.90 -7.60
CA GLU A 34 -27.04 13.80 -6.87
C GLU A 34 -27.94 15.02 -7.13
N LEU A 35 -27.39 16.23 -7.04
CA LEU A 35 -28.12 17.48 -7.30
C LEU A 35 -28.63 17.62 -8.75
N VAL A 36 -27.92 17.10 -9.75
CA VAL A 36 -28.35 17.18 -11.16
C VAL A 36 -29.26 16.02 -11.57
N GLY A 37 -29.56 15.08 -10.67
CA GLY A 37 -30.38 13.90 -10.95
C GLY A 37 -29.74 12.95 -11.96
N LEU A 38 -28.41 12.95 -12.05
CA LEU A 38 -27.65 12.14 -12.99
C LEU A 38 -27.67 10.68 -12.56
N LYS A 39 -28.31 9.81 -13.36
CA LYS A 39 -28.27 8.35 -13.18
C LYS A 39 -26.95 7.77 -13.72
N VAL A 40 -25.82 8.27 -13.23
CA VAL A 40 -24.53 7.60 -13.47
C VAL A 40 -24.45 6.48 -12.46
N SER A 41 -24.58 5.23 -12.90
CA SER A 41 -24.15 4.09 -12.10
C SER A 41 -22.65 4.26 -11.86
N LEU A 42 -22.32 4.78 -10.67
CA LEU A 42 -20.95 4.84 -10.20
C LEU A 42 -20.48 3.40 -10.00
N LEU A 43 -19.92 2.79 -11.05
CA LEU A 43 -19.33 1.47 -10.92
C LEU A 43 -18.23 1.60 -9.86
N PRO A 44 -18.20 0.72 -8.85
CA PRO A 44 -17.24 0.81 -7.73
C PRO A 44 -15.78 0.87 -8.20
N GLU A 45 -15.47 0.37 -9.39
CA GLU A 45 -14.16 0.45 -10.03
C GLU A 45 -13.74 1.86 -10.49
N HIS A 46 -14.64 2.83 -10.62
CA HIS A 46 -14.28 4.19 -11.10
C HIS A 46 -14.24 5.27 -9.99
N ILE A 47 -14.39 4.87 -8.72
CA ILE A 47 -14.44 5.79 -7.56
C ILE A 47 -13.05 5.93 -6.88
N THR A 48 -12.01 5.38 -7.48
CA THR A 48 -10.70 5.15 -6.85
C THR A 48 -9.84 6.40 -6.64
N TRP A 49 -10.11 7.49 -7.38
CA TRP A 49 -9.52 8.80 -7.10
C TRP A 49 -9.78 9.27 -5.66
N LYS A 50 -10.90 8.88 -5.05
CA LYS A 50 -11.21 9.21 -3.65
C LYS A 50 -10.17 8.69 -2.66
N GLY A 51 -9.53 7.56 -2.94
CA GLY A 51 -8.48 7.03 -2.06
C GLY A 51 -7.27 7.95 -2.00
N TRP A 52 -6.81 8.40 -3.17
CA TRP A 52 -5.69 9.32 -3.32
C TRP A 52 -6.05 10.71 -2.81
N ASP A 53 -7.24 11.21 -3.11
CA ASP A 53 -7.70 12.53 -2.69
C ASP A 53 -7.88 12.64 -1.17
N LEU A 54 -8.07 11.53 -0.44
CA LEU A 54 -8.11 11.53 1.02
C LEU A 54 -6.72 11.66 1.66
N ILE A 55 -5.68 11.35 0.89
CA ILE A 55 -4.30 11.33 1.35
C ILE A 55 -3.57 12.60 0.89
N PHE A 56 -3.76 12.99 -0.37
CA PHE A 56 -3.01 14.06 -1.02
C PHE A 56 -3.87 15.31 -1.26
N LYS A 57 -3.23 16.48 -1.24
CA LYS A 57 -3.83 17.78 -1.58
C LYS A 57 -4.08 17.89 -3.09
N ASN A 58 -3.16 17.34 -3.89
CA ASN A 58 -3.19 17.27 -5.36
C ASN A 58 -2.42 16.03 -5.83
N THR A 59 -2.40 15.75 -7.15
CA THR A 59 -1.68 14.60 -7.70
C THR A 59 -0.27 14.90 -8.18
N LYS A 60 0.19 16.15 -8.14
CA LYS A 60 1.43 16.59 -8.83
C LYS A 60 2.65 15.76 -8.44
N TRP A 61 2.82 15.51 -7.14
CA TRP A 61 3.92 14.70 -6.64
C TRP A 61 3.81 13.23 -7.11
N LEU A 62 2.61 12.65 -7.09
CA LEU A 62 2.38 11.29 -7.61
C LEU A 62 2.65 11.20 -9.11
N ASP A 63 2.26 12.24 -9.87
CA ASP A 63 2.50 12.34 -11.31
C ASP A 63 3.99 12.48 -11.63
N GLU A 64 4.74 13.21 -10.80
CA GLU A 64 6.19 13.33 -10.91
C GLU A 64 6.90 12.01 -10.62
N ILE A 65 6.61 11.38 -9.48
CA ILE A 65 7.18 10.07 -9.12
C ILE A 65 6.86 9.01 -10.18
N SER A 66 5.61 8.99 -10.66
CA SER A 66 5.20 8.04 -11.70
C SER A 66 5.95 8.27 -13.01
N ARG A 67 6.19 9.53 -13.40
CA ARG A 67 7.01 9.86 -14.59
C ARG A 67 8.45 9.40 -14.43
N LEU A 68 9.04 9.58 -13.25
CA LEU A 68 10.40 9.15 -12.94
C LEU A 68 10.55 7.61 -12.90
N GLN A 69 9.46 6.88 -12.65
CA GLN A 69 9.44 5.42 -12.58
C GLN A 69 9.15 4.71 -13.92
N ARG A 70 8.56 5.40 -14.91
CA ARG A 70 8.10 4.82 -16.19
C ARG A 70 9.20 4.17 -17.04
N THR A 71 10.47 4.47 -16.77
CA THR A 71 11.59 4.00 -17.59
C THR A 71 12.03 2.56 -17.33
N ASP A 72 11.61 1.91 -16.24
CA ASP A 72 12.30 0.69 -15.74
C ASP A 72 11.35 -0.39 -15.14
N SER A 73 10.19 -0.70 -15.76
CA SER A 73 9.37 -1.88 -15.35
C SER A 73 8.84 -1.86 -13.90
N ARG A 74 8.56 -0.68 -13.34
CA ARG A 74 8.44 -0.51 -11.88
C ARG A 74 7.01 -0.63 -11.34
N LEU A 75 6.90 -0.96 -10.05
CA LEU A 75 5.67 -0.75 -9.28
C LEU A 75 5.30 0.73 -9.32
N LEU A 76 4.11 1.02 -9.83
CA LEU A 76 3.48 2.34 -9.71
C LEU A 76 3.28 2.67 -8.22
N PRO A 77 3.15 3.96 -7.83
CA PRO A 77 2.77 4.29 -6.47
C PRO A 77 1.53 3.49 -6.06
N THR A 78 1.64 2.73 -4.98
CA THR A 78 0.63 1.73 -4.63
C THR A 78 0.19 1.95 -3.19
N LEU A 79 -1.11 2.12 -2.99
CA LEU A 79 -1.72 2.08 -1.66
C LEU A 79 -2.11 0.65 -1.33
N LEU A 80 -1.73 0.20 -0.13
CA LEU A 80 -2.07 -1.11 0.39
C LEU A 80 -2.69 -0.96 1.78
N GLY A 81 -3.77 -1.70 2.06
CA GLY A 81 -4.28 -1.77 3.42
C GLY A 81 -5.65 -2.41 3.59
N SER A 82 -5.90 -2.86 4.82
CA SER A 82 -7.08 -3.65 5.16
C SER A 82 -8.39 -2.88 4.94
N LYS A 83 -8.42 -1.59 5.26
CA LYS A 83 -9.60 -0.74 5.15
C LYS A 83 -9.64 0.12 3.89
N LEU A 84 -8.73 -0.10 2.93
CA LEU A 84 -8.62 0.72 1.72
C LEU A 84 -9.93 0.77 0.93
N LYS A 85 -10.67 -0.35 0.82
CA LYS A 85 -12.01 -0.35 0.21
C LYS A 85 -12.99 0.63 0.87
N GLN A 86 -12.97 0.72 2.20
CA GLN A 86 -13.86 1.62 2.95
C GLN A 86 -13.45 3.07 2.72
N VAL A 87 -12.15 3.35 2.79
CA VAL A 87 -11.53 4.66 2.51
C VAL A 87 -11.92 5.15 1.12
N VAL A 88 -11.68 4.35 0.08
CA VAL A 88 -12.03 4.67 -1.31
C VAL A 88 -13.54 4.89 -1.49
N SER A 89 -14.37 4.09 -0.81
CA SER A 89 -15.83 4.26 -0.89
C SER A 89 -16.36 5.51 -0.16
N GLY A 90 -15.51 6.29 0.52
CA GLY A 90 -15.90 7.45 1.31
C GLY A 90 -16.68 7.09 2.60
N LYS A 91 -16.67 5.81 2.99
CA LYS A 91 -17.30 5.40 4.25
C LYS A 91 -16.46 5.89 5.41
N ARG A 92 -17.11 6.53 6.39
CA ARG A 92 -16.43 7.04 7.59
C ARG A 92 -15.72 5.90 8.33
N THR A 93 -14.40 5.91 8.32
CA THR A 93 -13.56 4.97 9.08
C THR A 93 -12.96 5.70 10.28
N ARG A 94 -13.17 5.19 11.50
CA ARG A 94 -12.58 5.78 12.72
C ARG A 94 -11.04 5.80 12.71
N SER A 95 -10.45 4.80 12.06
CA SER A 95 -9.01 4.67 11.87
C SER A 95 -8.73 3.71 10.73
N ALA A 96 -7.69 3.96 9.94
CA ALA A 96 -7.19 3.02 8.94
C ALA A 96 -5.67 3.03 8.96
N CYS A 97 -5.06 1.85 8.79
CA CYS A 97 -3.64 1.71 8.56
C CYS A 97 -3.45 1.42 7.08
N LEU A 98 -2.72 2.29 6.38
CA LEU A 98 -2.39 2.16 4.97
C LEU A 98 -0.87 2.23 4.81
N VAL A 99 -0.35 1.61 3.76
CA VAL A 99 1.03 1.78 3.30
C VAL A 99 1.00 2.36 1.90
N LEU A 100 1.75 3.43 1.69
CA LEU A 100 2.13 3.93 0.37
C LEU A 100 3.47 3.31 0.01
N LEU A 101 3.45 2.44 -0.99
CA LEU A 101 4.61 1.78 -1.55
C LEU A 101 5.10 2.57 -2.77
N LEU A 102 6.39 2.89 -2.77
CA LEU A 102 7.06 3.64 -3.82
C LEU A 102 8.29 2.83 -4.23
N HIS A 103 8.40 2.44 -5.50
CA HIS A 103 9.60 1.73 -5.94
C HIS A 103 10.73 2.71 -6.23
N ASP A 104 11.76 2.73 -5.40
CA ASP A 104 12.79 3.77 -5.44
C ASP A 104 14.23 3.24 -5.45
N LYS A 105 14.53 2.42 -6.46
CA LYS A 105 15.86 1.83 -6.65
C LYS A 105 17.01 2.86 -6.67
N ARG A 106 16.73 4.11 -7.06
CA ARG A 106 17.74 5.17 -7.22
C ARG A 106 17.75 6.18 -6.05
N GLY A 107 16.91 6.01 -5.03
CA GLY A 107 16.78 6.98 -3.93
C GLY A 107 16.19 8.34 -4.35
N ILE A 108 15.54 8.42 -5.52
CA ILE A 108 14.97 9.68 -6.04
C ILE A 108 13.73 10.06 -5.24
N ALA A 109 12.84 9.10 -4.99
CA ALA A 109 11.63 9.37 -4.20
C ALA A 109 11.98 9.72 -2.75
N GLU A 110 13.01 9.09 -2.19
CA GLU A 110 13.57 9.42 -0.87
C GLU A 110 14.11 10.86 -0.83
N GLY A 111 14.81 11.30 -1.87
CA GLY A 111 15.27 12.70 -2.01
C GLY A 111 14.14 13.73 -2.18
N LEU A 112 12.90 13.30 -2.45
CA LEU A 112 11.72 14.14 -2.61
C LEU A 112 10.75 14.07 -1.42
N GLU A 113 11.24 13.66 -0.25
CA GLU A 113 10.42 13.47 0.94
C GLU A 113 9.73 14.76 1.42
N ASP A 114 10.42 15.90 1.39
CA ASP A 114 9.81 17.18 1.79
C ASP A 114 8.61 17.52 0.90
N GLN A 115 8.76 17.29 -0.41
CA GLN A 115 7.67 17.49 -1.37
C GLN A 115 6.53 16.50 -1.15
N LEU A 116 6.83 15.27 -0.75
CA LEU A 116 5.81 14.30 -0.34
C LEU A 116 5.02 14.85 0.85
N VAL A 117 5.69 15.27 1.93
CA VAL A 117 5.03 15.80 3.13
C VAL A 117 4.17 17.01 2.78
N ASP A 118 4.68 17.92 1.94
CA ASP A 118 3.93 19.07 1.45
C ASP A 118 2.73 18.68 0.60
N SER A 119 2.81 17.58 -0.15
CA SER A 119 1.70 17.07 -0.95
C SER A 119 0.59 16.41 -0.11
N LEU A 120 0.88 15.94 1.10
CA LEU A 120 -0.09 15.28 1.98
C LEU A 120 -1.10 16.29 2.55
N ARG A 121 -2.35 15.85 2.72
CA ARG A 121 -3.35 16.62 3.48
C ARG A 121 -2.97 16.69 4.95
N LYS A 122 -3.36 17.78 5.62
CA LYS A 122 -3.13 18.08 7.05
C LYS A 122 -2.75 16.84 7.86
N THR A 123 -1.49 16.80 8.27
CA THR A 123 -0.82 15.60 8.76
C THR A 123 0.19 15.94 9.85
N GLU A 124 0.32 15.04 10.83
CA GLU A 124 1.50 14.93 11.68
C GLU A 124 2.44 13.90 11.04
N TYR A 125 3.64 14.31 10.61
CA TYR A 125 4.61 13.40 9.99
C TYR A 125 5.75 13.06 10.95
N ASP A 126 6.00 11.77 11.15
CA ASP A 126 7.14 11.23 11.88
C ASP A 126 8.21 10.80 10.85
N PRO A 127 9.28 11.58 10.64
CA PRO A 127 10.32 11.26 9.65
C PRO A 127 11.17 10.06 10.07
N LYS A 128 11.33 9.78 11.37
CA LYS A 128 12.11 8.64 11.87
C LYS A 128 11.41 7.33 11.54
N ARG A 129 10.08 7.30 11.63
CA ARG A 129 9.28 6.11 11.31
C ARG A 129 8.73 6.11 9.89
N LYS A 130 8.84 7.24 9.18
CA LYS A 130 8.21 7.54 7.88
C LYS A 130 6.70 7.27 7.95
N ILE A 131 6.02 7.90 8.91
CA ILE A 131 4.59 7.71 9.16
C ILE A 131 3.90 9.07 9.15
N ALA A 132 2.90 9.23 8.29
CA ALA A 132 1.97 10.35 8.32
C ALA A 132 0.68 9.97 9.04
N LYS A 133 0.22 10.81 9.94
CA LYS A 133 -1.10 10.70 10.58
C LYS A 133 -1.99 11.81 10.07
N LEU A 134 -2.92 11.44 9.21
CA LEU A 134 -3.83 12.38 8.55
C LEU A 134 -4.98 12.77 9.50
N GLU A 135 -5.53 13.97 9.33
CA GLU A 135 -6.70 14.47 10.09
C GLU A 135 -7.91 13.51 10.02
N SER A 136 -8.03 12.74 8.93
CA SER A 136 -9.05 11.70 8.76
C SER A 136 -8.90 10.49 9.71
N GLY A 137 -7.84 10.43 10.51
CA GLY A 137 -7.50 9.29 11.36
C GLY A 137 -6.79 8.15 10.62
N ILE A 138 -6.37 8.38 9.37
CA ILE A 138 -5.56 7.44 8.59
C ILE A 138 -4.10 7.55 9.05
N LYS A 139 -3.51 6.41 9.43
CA LYS A 139 -2.08 6.24 9.62
C LYS A 139 -1.50 5.69 8.31
N LEU A 140 -0.71 6.51 7.63
CA LEU A 140 -0.05 6.19 6.37
C LEU A 140 1.43 5.93 6.61
N TYR A 141 1.86 4.70 6.37
CA TYR A 141 3.28 4.36 6.30
C TYR A 141 3.78 4.70 4.90
N VAL A 142 4.80 5.54 4.78
CA VAL A 142 5.46 5.82 3.52
C VAL A 142 6.68 4.91 3.44
N ARG A 143 6.78 4.11 2.37
CA ARG A 143 7.88 3.17 2.21
C ARG A 143 8.42 3.19 0.79
N TYR A 144 9.72 3.42 0.72
CA TYR A 144 10.52 3.28 -0.47
C TYR A 144 10.92 1.81 -0.56
N ALA A 145 10.27 1.06 -1.44
CA ALA A 145 10.67 -0.30 -1.77
C ALA A 145 11.94 -0.22 -2.63
N VAL A 146 13.09 -0.51 -2.02
CA VAL A 146 14.39 -0.63 -2.68
C VAL A 146 14.73 -2.12 -2.71
N GLY A 147 14.57 -2.75 -3.88
CA GLY A 147 14.92 -4.17 -4.03
C GLY A 147 14.20 -5.10 -3.05
N TYR A 148 14.96 -5.77 -2.18
CA TYR A 148 14.50 -6.79 -1.23
C TYR A 148 14.37 -6.29 0.22
N ASP A 149 14.45 -4.98 0.46
CA ASP A 149 14.45 -4.44 1.81
C ASP A 149 13.10 -4.68 2.52
N ASP A 150 13.18 -5.21 3.75
CA ASP A 150 12.02 -5.48 4.58
C ASP A 150 11.38 -4.18 5.07
N LEU A 151 10.08 -4.02 4.84
CA LEU A 151 9.34 -2.86 5.33
C LEU A 151 9.00 -3.02 6.80
N VAL A 152 9.77 -2.32 7.64
CA VAL A 152 9.60 -2.38 9.10
C VAL A 152 8.38 -1.57 9.57
N MET A 153 7.47 -2.22 10.30
CA MET A 153 6.23 -1.65 10.82
C MET A 153 5.93 -2.12 12.25
N ASP A 154 5.06 -1.40 12.97
CA ASP A 154 4.75 -1.76 14.37
C ASP A 154 3.85 -3.02 14.45
N ASP A 155 2.91 -3.17 13.51
CA ASP A 155 2.02 -4.34 13.37
C ASP A 155 1.64 -4.55 11.88
N PRO A 156 2.43 -5.32 11.11
CA PRO A 156 2.07 -5.72 9.75
C PRO A 156 0.67 -6.34 9.63
N GLY A 157 0.18 -7.04 10.67
CA GLY A 157 -1.14 -7.66 10.70
C GLY A 157 -2.32 -6.69 10.55
N SER A 158 -2.08 -5.40 10.80
CA SER A 158 -3.04 -4.31 10.60
C SER A 158 -3.39 -4.06 9.12
N LEU A 159 -2.52 -4.49 8.20
CA LEU A 159 -2.72 -4.38 6.76
C LEU A 159 -3.70 -5.40 6.18
N PHE A 160 -4.09 -6.41 6.96
CA PHE A 160 -4.93 -7.49 6.47
C PHE A 160 -6.32 -7.50 7.11
N GLN A 161 -7.29 -8.11 6.45
CA GLN A 161 -8.60 -8.47 7.00
C GLN A 161 -8.70 -9.99 7.05
N GLN A 162 -9.39 -10.51 8.07
CA GLN A 162 -9.75 -11.93 8.14
C GLN A 162 -11.27 -12.06 8.25
N LYS A 163 -11.91 -12.65 7.24
CA LYS A 163 -13.36 -12.91 7.22
C LYS A 163 -13.61 -14.35 6.81
N ARG A 164 -14.42 -15.08 7.58
CA ARG A 164 -14.72 -16.52 7.33
C ARG A 164 -13.45 -17.35 7.07
N LYS A 165 -12.45 -17.19 7.93
CA LYS A 165 -11.11 -17.82 7.83
C LYS A 165 -10.26 -17.43 6.61
N ARG A 166 -10.74 -16.55 5.71
CA ARG A 166 -9.97 -16.05 4.56
C ARG A 166 -9.23 -14.76 4.93
N LEU A 167 -7.92 -14.76 4.78
CA LEU A 167 -7.08 -13.56 4.86
C LEU A 167 -7.08 -12.84 3.52
N TYR A 168 -7.13 -11.52 3.53
CA TYR A 168 -6.96 -10.70 2.33
C TYR A 168 -6.56 -9.26 2.69
N THR A 169 -6.04 -8.53 1.71
CA THR A 169 -5.90 -7.07 1.77
C THR A 169 -6.44 -6.45 0.48
N TYR A 170 -6.38 -5.13 0.38
CA TYR A 170 -6.73 -4.40 -0.82
C TYR A 170 -5.55 -3.55 -1.26
N VAL A 171 -5.37 -3.44 -2.56
CA VAL A 171 -4.38 -2.59 -3.20
C VAL A 171 -5.04 -1.65 -4.20
N LEU A 172 -4.46 -0.46 -4.33
CA LEU A 172 -4.86 0.53 -5.32
C LEU A 172 -3.59 1.08 -5.96
N TYR A 173 -3.42 0.79 -7.25
CA TYR A 173 -2.34 1.31 -8.06
C TYR A 173 -2.68 2.72 -8.56
N TYR A 174 -1.72 3.63 -8.50
CA TYR A 174 -1.86 4.94 -9.10
C TYR A 174 -1.96 4.80 -10.63
N GLY A 175 -2.92 5.48 -11.25
CA GLY A 175 -3.15 5.43 -12.71
C GLY A 175 -4.04 4.29 -13.22
N ASP A 176 -3.98 3.07 -12.65
CA ASP A 176 -4.89 1.96 -13.03
C ASP A 176 -6.32 2.20 -12.51
N CYS A 177 -6.47 3.06 -11.49
CA CYS A 177 -7.77 3.41 -10.91
C CYS A 177 -8.62 2.19 -10.51
N ARG A 178 -8.04 1.01 -10.31
CA ARG A 178 -8.77 -0.20 -9.92
C ARG A 178 -8.39 -0.64 -8.52
N LEU A 179 -9.39 -0.82 -7.67
CA LEU A 179 -9.20 -1.40 -6.36
C LEU A 179 -9.15 -2.92 -6.48
N GLN A 180 -7.98 -3.51 -6.27
CA GLN A 180 -7.78 -4.95 -6.37
C GLN A 180 -7.76 -5.59 -4.99
N LYS A 181 -8.24 -6.83 -4.91
CA LYS A 181 -8.24 -7.61 -3.67
C LYS A 181 -7.14 -8.66 -3.76
N ILE A 182 -6.19 -8.60 -2.82
CA ILE A 182 -5.10 -9.56 -2.69
C ILE A 182 -5.54 -10.67 -1.75
N GLY A 183 -5.57 -11.90 -2.25
CA GLY A 183 -6.05 -13.08 -1.51
C GLY A 183 -4.93 -13.83 -0.78
N LEU A 184 -5.29 -14.91 -0.10
CA LEU A 184 -4.33 -15.76 0.63
C LEU A 184 -3.21 -16.29 -0.27
N ASN A 185 -3.49 -16.58 -1.54
CA ASN A 185 -2.51 -17.11 -2.48
C ASN A 185 -1.42 -16.08 -2.86
N ASP A 186 -1.71 -14.80 -2.65
CA ASP A 186 -0.83 -13.66 -2.96
C ASP A 186 -0.22 -13.06 -1.69
N ILE A 187 -0.45 -13.69 -0.54
CA ILE A 187 0.07 -13.28 0.77
C ILE A 187 0.96 -14.40 1.30
N GLY A 188 2.26 -14.16 1.28
CA GLY A 188 3.23 -15.02 1.93
C GLY A 188 3.40 -14.66 3.40
N GLY A 189 4.02 -15.56 4.13
CA GLY A 189 4.38 -15.39 5.54
C GLY A 189 5.33 -16.51 5.96
N ILE A 190 5.47 -16.68 7.27
CA ILE A 190 6.32 -17.73 7.84
C ILE A 190 5.59 -19.08 7.73
N GLU A 191 6.22 -20.03 7.05
CA GLU A 191 5.69 -21.38 6.86
C GLU A 191 5.39 -22.08 8.19
N GLY A 192 4.38 -22.95 8.20
CA GLY A 192 4.01 -23.74 9.37
C GLY A 192 3.20 -22.99 10.45
N ARG A 193 3.07 -21.66 10.37
CA ARG A 193 2.29 -20.89 11.35
C ARG A 193 0.79 -20.96 11.07
N PRO A 194 -0.06 -21.13 12.11
CA PRO A 194 -1.50 -21.23 11.93
C PRO A 194 -2.14 -19.92 11.44
N ILE A 195 -3.16 -20.04 10.59
CA ILE A 195 -3.94 -18.91 10.06
C ILE A 195 -4.81 -18.22 11.16
N LYS A 196 -4.92 -18.83 12.34
CA LYS A 196 -5.75 -18.31 13.43
C LYS A 196 -5.25 -16.93 13.88
N ARG A 197 -6.18 -15.98 14.00
CA ARG A 197 -5.94 -14.61 14.48
C ARG A 197 -4.82 -13.86 13.75
N LYS A 198 -4.60 -14.17 12.46
CA LYS A 198 -3.55 -13.57 11.62
C LYS A 198 -2.12 -13.74 12.15
N GLN A 199 -1.85 -14.68 13.07
CA GLN A 199 -0.55 -14.78 13.74
C GLN A 199 0.62 -14.83 12.76
N PHE A 200 0.48 -15.57 11.66
CA PHE A 200 1.51 -15.70 10.63
C PHE A 200 1.84 -14.42 9.84
N VAL A 201 1.01 -13.36 9.89
CA VAL A 201 1.27 -12.07 9.23
C VAL A 201 1.48 -10.91 10.20
N ARG A 202 1.43 -11.15 11.51
CA ARG A 202 1.67 -10.09 12.51
C ARG A 202 3.14 -9.78 12.70
N ASP A 203 3.96 -10.78 12.44
CA ASP A 203 5.39 -10.79 12.72
C ASP A 203 6.17 -10.50 11.45
N MET A 204 5.82 -11.22 10.38
CA MET A 204 6.32 -10.96 9.05
C MET A 204 5.35 -11.46 8.00
N CYS A 205 5.27 -10.78 6.85
CA CYS A 205 4.53 -11.27 5.69
C CYS A 205 5.11 -10.72 4.39
N SER A 206 4.80 -11.37 3.28
CA SER A 206 5.04 -10.83 1.95
C SER A 206 3.73 -10.62 1.22
N VAL A 207 3.66 -9.62 0.37
CA VAL A 207 2.52 -9.39 -0.52
C VAL A 207 3.00 -9.37 -1.95
N LYS A 208 2.40 -10.24 -2.77
CA LYS A 208 2.59 -10.28 -4.21
C LYS A 208 1.82 -9.13 -4.86
N LEU A 209 2.53 -8.28 -5.61
CA LEU A 209 2.00 -7.12 -6.31
C LEU A 209 2.34 -7.20 -7.79
N ARG A 210 1.44 -6.73 -8.65
CA ARG A 210 1.71 -6.58 -10.08
C ARG A 210 2.33 -5.22 -10.37
N CYS A 211 3.37 -5.20 -11.18
CA CYS A 211 4.03 -4.00 -11.71
C CYS A 211 3.29 -3.47 -12.94
N GLY A 212 3.63 -2.23 -13.34
CA GLY A 212 2.98 -1.59 -14.50
C GLY A 212 3.21 -2.31 -15.83
N ASP A 213 4.29 -3.08 -15.95
CA ASP A 213 4.65 -3.88 -17.12
C ASP A 213 4.09 -5.32 -17.09
N GLY A 214 3.30 -5.65 -16.06
CA GLY A 214 2.73 -6.98 -15.86
C GLY A 214 3.62 -7.96 -15.09
N THR A 215 4.87 -7.60 -14.79
CA THR A 215 5.73 -8.41 -13.90
C THR A 215 5.20 -8.41 -12.47
N VAL A 216 5.77 -9.28 -11.64
CA VAL A 216 5.36 -9.46 -10.26
C VAL A 216 6.51 -9.04 -9.34
N SER A 217 6.19 -8.29 -8.29
CA SER A 217 7.09 -7.94 -7.20
C SER A 217 6.53 -8.43 -5.88
N PHE A 218 7.39 -8.88 -4.99
CA PHE A 218 7.02 -9.22 -3.61
C PHE A 218 7.50 -8.11 -2.70
N VAL A 219 6.61 -7.64 -1.83
CA VAL A 219 6.94 -6.63 -0.83
C VAL A 219 6.85 -7.27 0.54
N HIS A 220 7.94 -7.21 1.29
CA HIS A 220 8.03 -7.81 2.61
C HIS A 220 7.71 -6.78 3.68
N PHE A 221 7.00 -7.21 4.71
CA PHE A 221 6.67 -6.42 5.88
C PHE A 221 7.14 -7.17 7.10
N GLN A 222 7.95 -6.52 7.93
CA GLN A 222 8.47 -7.07 9.16
C GLN A 222 8.03 -6.24 10.35
N ARG A 223 7.76 -6.91 11.47
CA ARG A 223 7.47 -6.25 12.73
C ARG A 223 8.74 -5.65 13.34
N ARG A 224 8.66 -4.39 13.76
CA ARG A 224 9.75 -3.65 14.39
C ARG A 224 10.25 -4.37 15.65
N GLY A 225 11.56 -4.46 15.78
CA GLY A 225 12.23 -5.06 16.95
C GLY A 225 12.26 -6.59 16.92
N MET A 226 11.87 -7.21 15.80
CA MET A 226 12.04 -8.64 15.62
C MET A 226 13.34 -8.91 14.86
N ASN A 227 14.17 -9.77 15.43
CA ASN A 227 15.31 -10.36 14.75
C ASN A 227 14.92 -11.78 14.34
N LEU A 228 14.29 -11.91 13.17
CA LEU A 228 14.07 -13.21 12.55
C LEU A 228 15.11 -13.38 11.45
N GLU A 229 15.93 -14.42 11.56
CA GLU A 229 16.68 -14.90 10.41
C GLU A 229 15.76 -15.72 9.53
N LEU A 230 15.88 -15.53 8.22
CA LEU A 230 14.93 -16.08 7.28
C LEU A 230 15.66 -16.72 6.12
N SER A 231 15.11 -17.84 5.68
CA SER A 231 15.48 -18.44 4.41
C SER A 231 14.28 -18.40 3.46
N PRO A 232 14.54 -18.24 2.15
CA PRO A 232 13.54 -18.51 1.13
C PRO A 232 12.96 -19.92 1.35
N GLY A 233 11.64 -20.01 1.54
CA GLY A 233 10.96 -21.27 1.80
C GLY A 233 10.65 -22.02 0.51
N ARG A 234 9.81 -21.41 -0.33
CA ARG A 234 9.46 -21.90 -1.66
C ARG A 234 9.70 -20.81 -2.69
N GLU A 235 10.28 -21.22 -3.81
CA GLU A 235 10.40 -20.42 -5.01
C GLU A 235 9.33 -20.85 -6.01
N ALA A 236 8.78 -19.91 -6.77
CA ALA A 236 7.96 -20.16 -7.94
C ALA A 236 8.62 -19.51 -9.15
N GLU A 237 8.49 -20.14 -10.31
CA GLU A 237 8.92 -19.54 -11.57
C GLU A 237 7.73 -18.81 -12.19
N GLU A 238 7.84 -17.50 -12.37
CA GLU A 238 6.78 -16.67 -12.93
C GLU A 238 7.37 -15.68 -13.93
N GLY A 239 6.97 -15.80 -15.20
CA GLY A 239 7.52 -14.97 -16.28
C GLY A 239 9.02 -15.20 -16.55
N GLY A 240 9.55 -16.40 -16.27
CA GLY A 240 10.96 -16.74 -16.45
C GLY A 240 11.89 -16.21 -15.34
N GLN A 241 11.32 -15.70 -14.25
CA GLN A 241 12.06 -15.29 -13.06
C GLN A 241 11.69 -16.18 -11.87
N LYS A 242 12.70 -16.54 -11.08
CA LYS A 242 12.50 -17.21 -9.78
C LYS A 242 12.07 -16.17 -8.76
N VAL A 243 10.95 -16.44 -8.09
CA VAL A 243 10.39 -15.53 -7.09
C VAL A 243 10.05 -16.27 -5.81
N ILE A 244 10.44 -15.70 -4.67
CA ILE A 244 10.23 -16.29 -3.36
C ILE A 244 8.77 -16.07 -2.95
N VAL A 245 8.00 -17.15 -2.83
CA VAL A 245 6.57 -17.11 -2.51
C VAL A 245 6.27 -17.42 -1.04
N SER A 246 7.25 -17.94 -0.29
CA SER A 246 7.12 -18.19 1.14
C SER A 246 8.47 -18.09 1.84
N TRP A 247 8.41 -17.90 3.17
CA TRP A 247 9.59 -17.73 4.02
C TRP A 247 9.60 -18.79 5.11
N ARG A 248 10.78 -19.28 5.46
CA ARG A 248 10.99 -20.14 6.63
C ARG A 248 11.79 -19.39 7.66
N GLU A 249 11.39 -19.54 8.91
CA GLU A 249 12.17 -19.09 10.06
C GLU A 249 13.42 -19.97 10.14
N LEU A 250 14.60 -19.36 10.10
CA LEU A 250 15.83 -20.04 10.46
C LEU A 250 15.87 -20.09 11.98
N LEU A 251 16.14 -21.27 12.53
CA LEU A 251 16.61 -21.35 13.90
C LEU A 251 17.93 -20.59 13.90
N ALA A 252 17.96 -19.43 14.57
CA ALA A 252 19.23 -18.77 14.83
C ALA A 252 20.16 -19.82 15.45
N PRO A 253 21.41 -19.97 15.00
CA PRO A 253 22.36 -20.83 15.69
C PRO A 253 22.36 -20.40 17.16
N ASP A 254 22.27 -21.36 18.08
CA ASP A 254 22.39 -21.08 19.50
C ASP A 254 23.65 -20.24 19.68
N ILE A 255 23.48 -18.96 20.00
CA ILE A 255 24.60 -18.12 20.40
C ILE A 255 25.00 -18.72 21.74
N GLU A 256 25.96 -19.64 21.72
CA GLU A 256 26.69 -20.04 22.91
C GLU A 256 27.26 -18.75 23.47
N ILE A 257 26.59 -18.20 24.47
CA ILE A 257 27.16 -17.17 25.32
C ILE A 257 28.31 -17.88 26.01
N SER A 258 29.51 -17.75 25.42
CA SER A 258 30.74 -18.12 26.09
C SER A 258 30.83 -17.23 27.32
N ASN A 259 30.38 -17.74 28.45
CA ASN A 259 30.75 -17.23 29.75
C ASN A 259 32.25 -17.51 29.89
N SER A 260 33.08 -16.62 29.33
CA SER A 260 34.46 -16.51 29.76
C SER A 260 34.43 -15.90 31.15
N ASP A 261 34.21 -16.75 32.16
CA ASP A 261 34.63 -16.50 33.53
C ASP A 261 36.15 -16.35 33.50
N SER A 262 36.63 -15.11 33.35
CA SER A 262 37.98 -14.76 33.71
C SER A 262 38.01 -14.53 35.23
N SER A 263 38.04 -15.64 35.95
CA SER A 263 38.57 -15.68 37.31
C SER A 263 40.10 -15.56 37.21
N ASP A 264 40.61 -14.34 37.12
CA ASP A 264 41.99 -14.04 37.50
C ASP A 264 41.93 -13.25 38.80
N SER A 265 41.85 -14.02 39.88
CA SER A 265 42.28 -13.61 41.20
C SER A 265 43.70 -14.12 41.40
N GLU A 266 44.67 -13.21 41.36
CA GLU A 266 45.80 -13.09 42.30
C GLU A 266 46.45 -11.70 42.15
#